data_AF-A0A6A3HG51-F1
#
_entry.id   AF-A0A6A3HG51-F1
#
_cell.length_a   1.000
_cell.length_b   1.000
_cell.length_c   1.000
_cell.angle_alpha   90.00
_cell.angle_beta   90.00
_cell.angle_gamma   90.00
#
_symmetry.space_group_name_H-M   'P 1'
#
loop_
_entity.id
_entity.type
_entity.pdbx_description
1 polymer ?
#
loop_
_entity_poly.entity_id
_entity_poly.type
_entity_poly.pdbx_seq_one_letter_code
_entity_poly.pdbx_strand_id
1 'polypeptide(L)'
;MADGNAAISAPQFGSQKPPKYDEEGGFDLYKAMLQSYLAQRGCWGIMDGTDVLGANPSAAETTRHNEKNALARDALLRGVLIKDAAKICTMTEARKMWVAFELEKTKRNYSNSLFVRKKFYAYDYTHGMDMDQYLDEMEAMRRQLRNLNEIISDAEMVKVILQGVAYEYRGIVRMFDKDVRDGNTPLLADVLNTLRSEAELDKQRSSSRKKGATPTEAERVISARNRAI
;
A
#
# COMPACT_ATOMS: atom_id res chain seq x y z
N MET A 1 -19.07 -42.77 48.36
CA MET A 1 -18.64 -41.37 48.42
C MET A 1 -17.86 -41.11 47.15
N ALA A 2 -18.44 -40.37 46.21
CA ALA A 2 -17.84 -40.08 44.91
C ALA A 2 -17.97 -38.59 44.68
N ASP A 3 -16.93 -37.83 45.02
CA ASP A 3 -16.79 -36.43 44.62
C ASP A 3 -15.76 -36.38 43.48
N GLY A 4 -16.27 -36.59 42.27
CA GLY A 4 -15.54 -36.31 41.04
C GLY A 4 -15.59 -34.80 40.78
N ASN A 5 -14.58 -34.08 41.24
CA ASN A 5 -14.39 -32.67 40.94
C ASN A 5 -14.03 -32.52 39.45
N ALA A 6 -15.04 -32.43 38.59
CA ALA A 6 -14.86 -32.15 37.18
C ALA A 6 -14.41 -30.70 37.02
N ALA A 7 -13.09 -30.49 36.96
CA ALA A 7 -12.51 -29.23 36.54
C ALA A 7 -13.03 -28.91 35.14
N ILE A 8 -13.92 -27.93 35.04
CA ILE A 8 -14.40 -27.39 33.77
C ILE A 8 -13.19 -26.75 33.10
N SER A 9 -12.58 -27.46 32.15
CA SER A 9 -11.44 -26.96 31.41
C SER A 9 -11.88 -25.73 30.63
N ALA A 10 -11.28 -24.58 30.93
CA ALA A 10 -11.57 -23.34 30.21
C ALA A 10 -11.30 -23.52 28.70
N PRO A 11 -12.06 -22.85 27.81
CA PRO A 11 -11.83 -22.94 26.37
C PRO A 11 -10.40 -22.54 26.04
N GLN A 12 -9.68 -23.40 25.30
CA GLN A 12 -8.35 -23.09 24.80
C GLN A 12 -8.46 -22.12 23.62
N PHE A 13 -8.09 -20.86 23.83
CA PHE A 13 -7.99 -19.85 22.78
C PHE A 13 -6.56 -19.78 22.24
N GLY A 14 -6.38 -19.45 20.95
CA GLY A 14 -5.05 -19.37 20.34
C GLY A 14 -4.16 -18.28 20.99
N SER A 15 -4.66 -17.05 21.07
CA SER A 15 -4.02 -15.94 21.80
C SER A 15 -4.93 -15.42 22.89
N GLN A 16 -4.39 -15.18 24.08
CA GLN A 16 -5.08 -14.53 25.20
C GLN A 16 -5.09 -13.01 25.10
N LYS A 17 -4.19 -12.42 24.29
CA LYS A 17 -4.07 -10.96 24.16
C LYS A 17 -4.78 -10.48 22.90
N PRO A 18 -5.50 -9.35 22.96
CA PRO A 18 -6.06 -8.73 21.77
C PRO A 18 -4.93 -8.33 20.81
N PRO A 19 -5.14 -8.47 19.49
CA PRO A 19 -4.18 -8.03 18.49
C PRO A 19 -3.98 -6.53 18.58
N LYS A 20 -2.79 -6.04 18.23
CA LYS A 20 -2.48 -4.61 18.19
C LYS A 20 -2.49 -4.13 16.75
N TYR A 21 -3.07 -2.95 16.55
CA TYR A 21 -3.02 -2.22 15.30
C TYR A 21 -1.62 -1.64 15.14
N ASP A 22 -1.04 -1.93 13.99
CA ASP A 22 0.24 -1.41 13.54
C ASP A 22 0.01 -0.69 12.21
N GLU A 23 0.60 0.49 12.06
CA GLU A 23 0.51 1.26 10.81
C GLU A 23 1.27 0.54 9.67
N GLU A 24 2.33 -0.24 9.98
CA GLU A 24 3.10 -1.01 8.99
C GLU A 24 2.31 -2.24 8.48
N GLY A 25 1.64 -2.95 9.39
CA GLY A 25 0.79 -4.10 9.05
C GLY A 25 -0.54 -3.72 8.36
N GLY A 26 -0.97 -2.47 8.49
CA GLY A 26 -2.19 -1.95 7.85
C GLY A 26 -3.49 -2.31 8.57
N PHE A 27 -4.56 -1.61 8.22
CA PHE A 27 -5.88 -1.76 8.88
C PHE A 27 -6.53 -3.12 8.59
N ASP A 28 -6.36 -3.67 7.38
CA ASP A 28 -7.00 -4.93 6.99
C ASP A 28 -6.42 -6.13 7.74
N LEU A 29 -5.11 -6.19 7.93
CA LEU A 29 -4.47 -7.23 8.74
C LEU A 29 -4.96 -7.17 10.19
N TYR A 30 -5.00 -5.97 10.77
CA TYR A 30 -5.54 -5.78 12.11
C TYR A 30 -7.01 -6.21 12.21
N LYS A 31 -7.85 -5.82 11.24
CA LYS A 31 -9.26 -6.24 11.17
C LYS A 31 -9.40 -7.75 11.12
N ALA A 32 -8.63 -8.44 10.27
CA ALA A 32 -8.66 -9.89 10.17
C ALA A 32 -8.22 -10.58 11.48
N MET A 33 -7.16 -10.07 12.12
CA MET A 33 -6.69 -10.59 13.41
C MET A 33 -7.72 -10.37 14.53
N LEU A 34 -8.35 -9.18 14.58
CA LEU A 34 -9.36 -8.85 15.58
C LEU A 34 -10.63 -9.69 15.38
N GLN A 35 -11.04 -9.90 14.13
CA GLN A 35 -12.13 -10.79 13.78
C GLN A 35 -11.87 -12.21 14.28
N SER A 36 -10.70 -12.78 13.97
CA SER A 36 -10.33 -14.12 14.45
C SER A 36 -10.32 -14.20 15.98
N TYR A 37 -9.75 -13.19 16.66
CA TYR A 37 -9.68 -13.13 18.12
C TYR A 37 -11.06 -13.12 18.79
N LEU A 38 -12.01 -12.34 18.27
CA LEU A 38 -13.36 -12.22 18.81
C LEU A 38 -14.29 -13.35 18.38
N ALA A 39 -14.09 -13.91 17.18
CA ALA A 39 -14.85 -15.07 16.70
C ALA A 39 -14.60 -16.29 17.59
N GLN A 40 -13.34 -16.54 17.97
CA GLN A 40 -12.98 -17.59 18.93
C GLN A 40 -13.71 -17.45 20.27
N ARG A 41 -14.07 -16.21 20.64
CA ARG A 41 -14.77 -15.87 21.90
C ARG A 41 -16.28 -15.66 21.73
N GLY A 42 -16.83 -15.92 20.55
CA GLY A 42 -18.26 -15.73 20.25
C GLY A 42 -18.75 -14.29 20.37
N CYS A 43 -17.83 -13.30 20.27
CA CYS A 43 -18.10 -11.87 20.46
C CYS A 43 -18.07 -11.07 19.16
N TRP A 44 -17.59 -11.64 18.05
CA TRP A 44 -17.51 -10.92 16.76
C TRP A 44 -18.87 -10.40 16.29
N GLY A 45 -19.95 -11.12 16.59
CA GLY A 45 -21.31 -10.72 16.25
C GLY A 45 -21.72 -9.35 16.81
N ILE A 46 -21.13 -8.91 17.94
CA ILE A 46 -21.37 -7.57 18.46
C ILE A 46 -20.74 -6.52 17.54
N MET A 47 -19.55 -6.79 17.01
CA MET A 47 -18.77 -5.85 16.20
C MET A 47 -19.29 -5.70 14.78
N ASP A 48 -19.62 -6.81 14.10
CA ASP A 48 -20.28 -6.75 12.79
C ASP A 48 -21.78 -6.39 12.91
N GLY A 49 -22.34 -6.56 14.11
CA GLY A 49 -23.69 -6.19 14.45
C GLY A 49 -24.76 -7.18 14.06
N THR A 50 -24.37 -8.44 13.87
CA THR A 50 -25.28 -9.58 13.72
C THR A 50 -25.86 -10.05 15.05
N ASP A 51 -25.17 -9.79 16.17
CA ASP A 51 -25.62 -10.10 17.55
C ASP A 51 -26.37 -8.89 18.13
N VAL A 52 -27.67 -8.85 17.85
CA VAL A 52 -28.61 -7.84 18.33
C VAL A 52 -29.63 -8.46 19.27
N LEU A 53 -29.99 -7.74 20.33
CA LEU A 53 -31.07 -8.14 21.22
C LEU A 53 -32.41 -8.11 20.45
N GLY A 54 -33.24 -9.12 20.67
CA GLY A 54 -34.61 -9.18 20.13
C GLY A 54 -35.53 -8.12 20.74
N ALA A 55 -36.77 -8.03 20.27
CA ALA A 55 -37.72 -7.00 20.70
C ALA A 55 -38.06 -7.03 22.20
N ASN A 56 -38.05 -8.21 22.82
CA ASN A 56 -38.29 -8.42 24.25
C ASN A 56 -37.24 -9.40 24.80
N PRO A 57 -35.99 -8.94 25.02
CA PRO A 57 -34.93 -9.80 25.50
C PRO A 57 -35.16 -10.13 26.97
N SER A 58 -34.86 -11.35 27.37
CA SER A 58 -34.76 -11.73 28.77
C SER A 58 -33.60 -11.00 29.46
N ALA A 59 -33.65 -10.93 30.79
CA ALA A 59 -32.54 -10.39 31.58
C ALA A 59 -31.22 -11.16 31.32
N ALA A 60 -31.30 -12.49 31.15
CA ALA A 60 -30.14 -13.32 30.85
C ALA A 60 -29.50 -13.00 29.48
N GLU A 61 -30.33 -12.79 28.45
CA GLU A 61 -29.85 -12.39 27.12
C GLU A 61 -29.20 -11.00 27.14
N THR A 62 -29.80 -10.07 27.90
CA THR A 62 -29.27 -8.71 28.07
C THR A 62 -27.92 -8.74 28.77
N THR A 63 -27.78 -9.50 29.86
CA THR A 63 -26.50 -9.67 30.57
C THR A 63 -25.43 -10.29 29.66
N ARG A 64 -25.76 -11.36 28.94
CA ARG A 64 -24.83 -12.00 28.00
C ARG A 64 -24.39 -11.06 26.88
N HIS A 65 -25.31 -10.26 26.33
CA HIS A 65 -24.99 -9.26 25.30
C HIS A 65 -24.06 -8.18 25.86
N ASN A 66 -24.35 -7.67 27.06
CA ASN A 66 -23.51 -6.69 27.75
C ASN A 66 -22.10 -7.22 28.04
N GLU A 67 -21.95 -8.48 28.44
CA GLU A 67 -20.65 -9.12 28.65
C GLU A 67 -19.84 -9.21 27.35
N LYS A 68 -20.47 -9.67 26.26
CA LYS A 68 -19.84 -9.71 24.94
C LYS A 68 -19.45 -8.31 24.45
N ASN A 69 -20.32 -7.33 24.67
CA ASN A 69 -20.05 -5.93 24.36
C ASN A 69 -18.84 -5.42 25.16
N ALA A 70 -18.78 -5.66 26.48
CA ALA A 70 -17.65 -5.27 27.32
C ALA A 70 -16.33 -5.90 26.84
N LEU A 71 -16.34 -7.18 26.47
CA LEU A 71 -15.15 -7.87 25.95
C LEU A 71 -14.69 -7.28 24.61
N ALA A 72 -15.62 -7.08 23.67
CA ALA A 72 -15.30 -6.49 22.37
C ALA A 72 -14.74 -5.05 22.51
N ARG A 73 -15.30 -4.26 23.44
CA ARG A 73 -14.80 -2.91 23.77
C ARG A 73 -13.39 -2.94 24.31
N ASP A 74 -13.11 -3.79 25.29
CA ASP A 74 -11.78 -3.90 25.90
C ASP A 74 -10.75 -4.37 24.85
N ALA A 75 -11.09 -5.36 24.04
CA ALA A 75 -10.25 -5.84 22.95
C ALA A 75 -9.90 -4.71 21.95
N LEU A 76 -10.89 -3.91 21.55
CA LEU A 76 -10.68 -2.79 20.65
C LEU A 76 -9.81 -1.69 21.28
N LEU A 77 -10.10 -1.28 22.52
CA LEU A 77 -9.34 -0.23 23.22
C LEU A 77 -7.87 -0.60 23.45
N ARG A 78 -7.58 -1.87 23.75
CA ARG A 78 -6.21 -2.37 23.91
C ARG A 78 -5.52 -2.64 22.58
N GLY A 79 -6.30 -2.86 21.53
CA GLY A 79 -5.81 -3.17 20.19
C GLY A 79 -5.44 -1.94 19.38
N VAL A 80 -6.16 -0.83 19.50
CA VAL A 80 -5.87 0.38 18.71
C VAL A 80 -4.76 1.24 19.33
N LEU A 81 -4.20 2.17 18.55
CA LEU A 81 -3.25 3.16 19.06
C LEU A 81 -3.94 4.13 20.02
N ILE A 82 -3.20 4.67 20.99
CA ILE A 82 -3.73 5.60 22.01
C ILE A 82 -4.47 6.78 21.38
N LYS A 83 -3.93 7.34 20.29
CA LYS A 83 -4.54 8.45 19.54
C LYS A 83 -5.92 8.13 18.97
N ASP A 84 -6.17 6.86 18.65
CA ASP A 84 -7.44 6.39 18.12
C ASP A 84 -8.37 5.96 19.26
N ALA A 85 -7.83 5.30 20.30
CA ALA A 85 -8.58 4.93 21.51
C ALA A 85 -9.23 6.16 22.16
N ALA A 86 -8.51 7.29 22.22
CA ALA A 86 -9.01 8.55 22.77
C ALA A 86 -10.27 9.09 22.06
N LYS A 87 -10.49 8.74 20.78
CA LYS A 87 -11.64 9.20 20.00
C LYS A 87 -12.88 8.32 20.20
N ILE A 88 -12.69 7.06 20.55
CA ILE A 88 -13.76 6.07 20.66
C ILE A 88 -14.09 5.70 22.11
N CYS A 89 -13.25 6.05 23.09
CA CYS A 89 -13.37 5.61 24.48
C CYS A 89 -14.64 6.06 25.22
N THR A 90 -15.30 7.13 24.75
CA THR A 90 -16.53 7.66 25.35
C THR A 90 -17.79 6.94 24.89
N MET A 91 -17.72 6.19 23.78
CA MET A 91 -18.86 5.41 23.28
C MET A 91 -19.08 4.20 24.18
N THR A 92 -20.33 3.73 24.35
CA THR A 92 -20.71 2.57 25.21
C THR A 92 -20.93 1.26 24.46
N GLU A 93 -21.06 1.31 23.13
CA GLU A 93 -21.27 0.14 22.27
C GLU A 93 -20.00 -0.17 21.46
N ALA A 94 -19.52 -1.41 21.52
CA ALA A 94 -18.36 -1.87 20.76
C ALA A 94 -18.55 -1.65 19.26
N ARG A 95 -19.77 -1.87 18.76
CA ARG A 95 -20.13 -1.63 17.36
C ARG A 95 -19.94 -0.18 16.95
N LYS A 96 -20.40 0.77 17.78
CA LYS A 96 -20.24 2.21 17.49
C LYS A 96 -18.76 2.59 17.46
N MET A 97 -17.99 2.08 18.42
CA MET A 97 -16.54 2.28 18.46
C MET A 97 -15.85 1.73 17.21
N TRP A 98 -16.22 0.51 16.80
CA TRP A 98 -15.66 -0.13 15.62
C TRP A 98 -15.98 0.64 14.34
N VAL A 99 -17.24 1.00 14.12
CA VAL A 99 -17.66 1.78 12.94
C VAL A 99 -16.96 3.13 12.89
N ALA A 100 -16.82 3.82 14.02
CA ALA A 100 -16.11 5.10 14.07
C ALA A 100 -14.61 4.95 13.73
N PHE A 101 -13.97 3.94 14.31
CA PHE A 101 -12.56 3.64 14.04
C PHE A 101 -12.32 3.22 12.59
N GLU A 102 -13.13 2.29 12.08
CA GLU A 102 -13.10 1.83 10.69
C GLU A 102 -13.32 2.97 9.71
N LEU A 103 -14.30 3.83 9.95
CA LEU A 103 -14.56 5.01 9.13
C LEU A 103 -13.36 5.97 9.10
N GLU A 104 -12.71 6.19 10.24
CA GLU A 104 -11.54 7.07 10.29
C GLU A 104 -10.35 6.48 9.51
N LYS A 105 -10.08 5.18 9.68
CA LYS A 105 -9.00 4.50 8.95
C LYS A 105 -9.28 4.43 7.45
N THR A 106 -10.50 4.10 7.06
CA THR A 106 -10.91 4.05 5.65
C THR A 106 -10.96 5.43 5.00
N LYS A 107 -11.39 6.48 5.71
CA LYS A 107 -11.35 7.87 5.20
C LYS A 107 -9.93 8.37 4.98
N ARG A 108 -9.01 8.10 5.93
CA ARG A 108 -7.59 8.42 5.74
C ARG A 108 -7.02 7.63 4.57
N ASN A 109 -7.41 6.36 4.41
CA ASN A 109 -7.02 5.55 3.25
C ASN A 109 -7.57 6.12 1.95
N TYR A 110 -8.81 6.62 1.89
CA TYR A 110 -9.40 7.25 0.70
C TYR A 110 -8.70 8.56 0.32
N SER A 111 -8.46 9.46 1.28
CA SER A 111 -7.74 10.70 0.98
C SER A 111 -6.28 10.44 0.57
N ASN A 112 -5.64 9.44 1.20
CA ASN A 112 -4.29 9.03 0.84
C ASN A 112 -4.25 8.37 -0.55
N SER A 113 -5.21 7.48 -0.84
CA SER A 113 -5.28 6.80 -2.15
C SER A 113 -5.52 7.81 -3.26
N LEU A 114 -6.41 8.78 -3.05
CA LEU A 114 -6.65 9.86 -4.01
C LEU A 114 -5.38 10.67 -4.29
N PHE A 115 -4.60 10.99 -3.25
CA PHE A 115 -3.34 11.72 -3.41
C PHE A 115 -2.29 10.90 -4.16
N VAL A 116 -2.05 9.65 -3.74
CA VAL A 116 -1.08 8.75 -4.40
C VAL A 116 -1.50 8.50 -5.84
N ARG A 117 -2.80 8.30 -6.10
CA ARG A 117 -3.35 8.11 -7.44
C ARG A 117 -3.14 9.34 -8.30
N LYS A 118 -3.42 10.54 -7.77
CA LYS A 118 -3.13 11.80 -8.47
C LYS A 118 -1.65 11.92 -8.82
N LYS A 119 -0.76 11.60 -7.87
CA LYS A 119 0.69 11.60 -8.10
C LYS A 119 1.06 10.59 -9.19
N PHE A 120 0.56 9.36 -9.11
CA PHE A 120 0.81 8.28 -10.06
C PHE A 120 0.48 8.68 -11.51
N TYR A 121 -0.69 9.28 -11.75
CA TYR A 121 -1.10 9.71 -13.09
C TYR A 121 -0.44 11.00 -13.59
N ALA A 122 0.21 11.76 -12.71
CA ALA A 122 0.89 13.01 -13.05
C ALA A 122 2.42 12.89 -13.01
N TYR A 123 2.95 11.69 -12.77
CA TYR A 123 4.38 11.46 -12.63
C TYR A 123 5.02 11.19 -13.99
N ASP A 124 5.44 12.27 -14.63
CA ASP A 124 6.13 12.24 -15.91
C ASP A 124 7.65 12.12 -15.73
N TYR A 125 8.28 11.42 -16.67
CA TYR A 125 9.73 11.37 -16.74
C TYR A 125 10.26 12.72 -17.25
N THR A 126 11.21 13.30 -16.52
CA THR A 126 11.84 14.57 -16.90
C THR A 126 13.28 14.38 -17.35
N HIS A 127 13.75 15.28 -18.23
CA HIS A 127 15.10 15.21 -18.77
C HIS A 127 16.15 15.21 -17.66
N GLY A 128 17.06 14.24 -17.68
CA GLY A 128 18.12 14.08 -16.69
C GLY A 128 17.73 13.27 -15.44
N MET A 129 16.47 12.82 -15.32
CA MET A 129 16.13 11.79 -14.34
C MET A 129 16.83 10.47 -14.66
N ASP A 130 17.06 9.66 -13.65
CA ASP A 130 17.49 8.28 -13.84
C ASP A 130 16.27 7.38 -14.11
N MET A 131 16.37 6.53 -15.14
CA MET A 131 15.27 5.66 -15.56
C MET A 131 14.92 4.61 -14.51
N ASP A 132 15.92 4.02 -13.83
CA ASP A 132 15.63 3.04 -12.77
C ASP A 132 14.93 3.72 -11.60
N GLN A 133 15.40 4.90 -11.19
CA GLN A 133 14.73 5.68 -10.16
C GLN A 133 13.29 6.03 -10.52
N TYR A 134 13.02 6.43 -11.77
CA TYR A 134 11.66 6.72 -12.23
C TYR A 134 10.75 5.49 -12.14
N LEU A 135 11.20 4.35 -12.67
CA LEU A 135 10.43 3.11 -12.68
C LEU A 135 10.21 2.55 -11.27
N ASP A 136 11.21 2.67 -10.39
CA ASP A 136 11.11 2.25 -8.99
C ASP A 136 10.09 3.10 -8.21
N GLU A 137 10.04 4.41 -8.45
CA GLU A 137 9.05 5.30 -7.82
C GLU A 137 7.63 5.01 -8.34
N MET A 138 7.47 4.72 -9.63
CA MET A 138 6.19 4.29 -10.22
C MET A 138 5.70 2.99 -9.56
N GLU A 139 6.58 1.99 -9.41
CA GLU A 139 6.23 0.72 -8.76
C GLU A 139 5.98 0.91 -7.26
N ALA A 140 6.71 1.82 -6.60
CA ALA A 140 6.45 2.19 -5.22
C ALA A 140 5.04 2.77 -5.04
N MET A 141 4.62 3.70 -5.89
CA MET A 141 3.25 4.25 -5.87
C MET A 141 2.21 3.17 -6.16
N ARG A 142 2.46 2.26 -7.11
CA ARG A 142 1.58 1.13 -7.41
C ARG A 142 1.40 0.19 -6.21
N ARG A 143 2.48 -0.12 -5.49
CA ARG A 143 2.44 -0.91 -4.24
C ARG A 143 1.69 -0.17 -3.14
N GLN A 144 1.92 1.13 -2.98
CA GLN A 144 1.19 1.95 -2.01
C GLN A 144 -0.31 1.94 -2.28
N LEU A 145 -0.74 2.08 -3.55
CA LEU A 145 -2.16 1.98 -3.93
C LEU A 145 -2.73 0.59 -3.62
N ARG A 146 -1.98 -0.49 -3.90
CA ARG A 146 -2.39 -1.85 -3.56
C ARG A 146 -2.63 -2.02 -2.05
N ASN A 147 -1.76 -1.45 -1.22
CA ASN A 147 -1.90 -1.46 0.24
C ASN A 147 -3.11 -0.65 0.73
N LEU A 148 -3.67 0.21 -0.11
CA LEU A 148 -4.89 0.98 0.13
C LEU A 148 -6.12 0.34 -0.54
N ASN A 149 -6.01 -0.92 -0.99
CA ASN A 149 -7.02 -1.67 -1.74
C ASN A 149 -7.39 -1.08 -3.11
N GLU A 150 -6.50 -0.29 -3.71
CA GLU A 150 -6.62 0.17 -5.09
C GLU A 150 -5.64 -0.57 -6.00
N ILE A 151 -6.18 -1.43 -6.86
CA ILE A 151 -5.36 -2.23 -7.78
C ILE A 151 -5.15 -1.44 -9.07
N ILE A 152 -3.90 -1.10 -9.36
CA ILE A 152 -3.46 -0.71 -10.71
C ILE A 152 -3.06 -1.98 -11.46
N SER A 153 -3.66 -2.25 -12.62
CA SER A 153 -3.34 -3.41 -13.45
C SER A 153 -2.02 -3.21 -14.21
N ASP A 154 -1.43 -4.29 -14.71
CA ASP A 154 -0.21 -4.19 -15.54
C ASP A 154 -0.48 -3.38 -16.81
N ALA A 155 -1.65 -3.57 -17.43
CA ALA A 155 -2.05 -2.81 -18.61
C ALA A 155 -2.17 -1.31 -18.32
N GLU A 156 -2.67 -0.92 -17.15
CA GLU A 156 -2.73 0.49 -16.75
C GLU A 156 -1.34 1.05 -16.46
N MET A 157 -0.51 0.28 -15.75
CA MET A 157 0.89 0.65 -15.48
C MET A 157 1.66 0.92 -16.78
N VAL A 158 1.50 0.05 -17.78
CA VAL A 158 2.10 0.22 -19.11
C VAL A 158 1.68 1.53 -19.74
N LYS A 159 0.37 1.84 -19.75
CA LYS A 159 -0.13 3.10 -20.34
C LYS A 159 0.45 4.33 -19.66
N VAL A 160 0.47 4.35 -18.33
CA VAL A 160 0.97 5.51 -17.58
C VAL A 160 2.48 5.68 -17.76
N ILE A 161 3.26 4.60 -17.75
CA ILE A 161 4.70 4.68 -18.02
C ILE A 161 4.96 5.20 -19.43
N LEU A 162 4.32 4.63 -20.46
CA LEU A 162 4.52 5.04 -21.85
C LEU A 162 4.10 6.50 -22.08
N GLN A 163 3.02 6.95 -21.42
CA GLN A 163 2.62 8.34 -21.41
C GLN A 163 3.68 9.23 -20.74
N GLY A 164 4.19 8.84 -19.58
CA GLY A 164 5.15 9.61 -18.80
C GLY A 164 6.50 9.78 -19.49
N VAL A 165 6.93 8.82 -20.31
CA VAL A 165 8.19 8.88 -21.09
C VAL A 165 8.00 9.42 -22.51
N ALA A 166 6.78 9.79 -22.92
CA ALA A 166 6.43 10.06 -24.31
C ALA A 166 7.22 11.19 -24.97
N TYR A 167 7.81 12.11 -24.20
CA TYR A 167 8.62 13.20 -24.74
C TYR A 167 10.10 12.81 -24.94
N GLU A 168 10.70 12.14 -23.97
CA GLU A 168 12.13 11.79 -23.98
C GLU A 168 12.39 10.49 -24.74
N TYR A 169 11.53 9.47 -24.62
CA TYR A 169 11.70 8.15 -25.24
C TYR A 169 10.66 7.91 -26.36
N ARG A 170 10.42 8.92 -27.20
CA ARG A 170 9.45 8.88 -28.32
C ARG A 170 9.59 7.65 -29.22
N GLY A 171 10.81 7.18 -29.47
CA GLY A 171 11.07 6.01 -30.32
C GLY A 171 10.46 4.74 -29.73
N ILE A 172 10.65 4.53 -28.42
CA ILE A 172 10.12 3.38 -27.68
C ILE A 172 8.59 3.41 -27.65
N VAL A 173 7.99 4.58 -27.41
CA VAL A 173 6.52 4.72 -27.44
C VAL A 173 5.94 4.38 -28.81
N ARG A 174 6.56 4.88 -29.90
CA ARG A 174 6.11 4.53 -31.27
C ARG A 174 6.23 3.05 -31.60
N MET A 175 7.25 2.39 -31.05
CA MET A 175 7.45 0.95 -31.22
C MET A 175 6.29 0.18 -30.59
N PHE A 176 6.00 0.42 -29.31
CA PHE A 176 4.89 -0.25 -28.62
C PHE A 176 3.52 0.13 -29.19
N ASP A 177 3.31 1.38 -29.63
CA ASP A 177 2.09 1.78 -30.33
C ASP A 177 1.88 0.98 -31.62
N LYS A 178 2.96 0.68 -32.35
CA LYS A 178 2.89 -0.16 -33.54
C LYS A 178 2.52 -1.59 -33.18
N ASP A 179 3.18 -2.16 -32.17
CA ASP A 179 2.89 -3.53 -31.73
C ASP A 179 1.44 -3.70 -31.28
N VAL A 180 0.88 -2.69 -30.60
CA VAL A 180 -0.55 -2.65 -30.22
C VAL A 180 -1.47 -2.61 -31.43
N ARG A 181 -1.15 -1.79 -32.45
CA ARG A 181 -1.93 -1.76 -33.71
C ARG A 181 -1.89 -3.09 -34.45
N ASP A 182 -0.78 -3.82 -34.33
CA ASP A 182 -0.60 -5.14 -34.94
C ASP A 182 -1.29 -6.26 -34.13
N GLY A 183 -2.01 -5.91 -33.04
CA GLY A 183 -2.83 -6.83 -32.24
C GLY A 183 -2.11 -7.40 -31.01
N ASN A 184 -0.89 -6.97 -30.73
CA ASN A 184 -0.13 -7.44 -29.56
C ASN A 184 -0.50 -6.62 -28.31
N THR A 185 -0.38 -7.23 -27.14
CA THR A 185 -0.51 -6.51 -25.86
C THR A 185 0.87 -6.40 -25.21
N PRO A 186 1.43 -5.20 -25.04
CA PRO A 186 2.71 -5.02 -24.39
C PRO A 186 2.66 -5.54 -22.95
N LEU A 187 3.58 -6.45 -22.62
CA LEU A 187 3.76 -6.89 -21.24
C LEU A 187 4.54 -5.83 -20.48
N LEU A 188 4.19 -5.65 -19.21
CA LEU A 188 4.88 -4.68 -18.36
C LEU A 188 6.38 -4.95 -18.29
N ALA A 189 6.79 -6.23 -18.18
CA ALA A 189 8.19 -6.61 -18.14
C ALA A 189 8.96 -6.16 -19.39
N ASP A 190 8.36 -6.31 -20.58
CA ASP A 190 9.00 -5.94 -21.86
C ASP A 190 9.19 -4.43 -21.96
N VAL A 191 8.20 -3.65 -21.53
CA VAL A 191 8.27 -2.19 -21.49
C VAL A 191 9.37 -1.72 -20.55
N LEU A 192 9.41 -2.25 -19.31
CA LEU A 192 10.43 -1.90 -18.32
C LEU A 192 11.85 -2.23 -18.81
N ASN A 193 12.04 -3.44 -19.35
CA ASN A 193 13.35 -3.88 -19.84
C ASN A 193 13.82 -3.06 -21.06
N THR A 194 12.91 -2.72 -21.97
CA THR A 194 13.21 -1.90 -23.15
C THR A 194 13.62 -0.49 -22.73
N LEU A 195 12.90 0.14 -21.81
CA LEU A 195 13.22 1.49 -21.33
C LEU A 195 14.58 1.53 -20.63
N ARG A 196 14.87 0.55 -19.77
CA ARG A 196 16.19 0.41 -19.12
C ARG A 196 17.32 0.25 -20.13
N SER A 197 17.11 -0.61 -21.14
CA SER A 197 18.10 -0.86 -22.18
C SER A 197 18.39 0.39 -23.01
N GLU A 198 17.35 1.13 -23.42
CA GLU A 198 17.51 2.37 -24.18
C GLU A 198 18.19 3.47 -23.35
N ALA A 199 17.80 3.61 -22.07
CA ALA A 199 18.42 4.57 -21.16
C ALA A 199 19.92 4.30 -20.97
N GLU A 200 20.31 3.02 -20.87
CA GLU A 200 21.71 2.63 -20.76
C GLU A 200 22.50 2.91 -22.05
N LEU A 201 21.90 2.66 -23.22
CA LEU A 201 22.51 3.02 -24.51
C LEU A 201 22.74 4.53 -24.63
N ASP A 202 21.80 5.36 -24.17
CA ASP A 202 21.96 6.81 -24.17
C ASP A 202 23.01 7.32 -23.16
N LYS A 203 23.12 6.68 -22.00
CA LYS A 203 24.25 6.90 -21.06
C LYS A 203 25.60 6.58 -21.72
N GLN A 204 25.70 5.48 -22.46
CA GLN A 204 26.92 5.09 -23.19
C GLN A 204 27.26 6.05 -24.34
N ARG A 205 26.26 6.51 -25.10
CA ARG A 205 26.44 7.52 -26.16
C ARG A 205 26.93 8.85 -25.60
N SER A 206 26.32 9.32 -24.52
CA SER A 206 26.68 10.61 -23.90
C SER A 206 28.09 10.58 -23.28
N SER A 207 28.48 9.47 -22.64
CA SER A 207 29.84 9.30 -22.09
C SER A 207 30.91 9.24 -23.19
N SER A 208 30.62 8.55 -24.31
CA SER A 208 31.51 8.48 -25.47
C SER A 208 31.70 9.85 -26.13
N ARG A 209 30.63 10.65 -26.24
CA ARG A 209 30.69 12.01 -26.77
C ARG A 209 31.51 12.96 -25.87
N LYS A 210 31.43 12.81 -24.55
CA LYS A 210 32.26 13.58 -23.60
C LYS A 210 33.74 13.21 -23.69
N LYS A 211 34.08 11.92 -23.90
CA LYS A 211 35.48 11.47 -24.11
C LYS A 211 36.07 11.96 -25.44
N GLY A 212 35.27 12.07 -26.50
CA GLY A 212 35.71 12.65 -27.78
C GLY A 212 35.90 14.18 -27.76
N ALA A 213 35.30 14.87 -26.78
CA ALA A 213 35.38 16.33 -26.64
C ALA A 213 36.51 16.81 -25.72
N THR A 214 37.25 15.91 -25.05
CA THR A 214 38.48 16.30 -24.35
C THR A 214 39.57 16.54 -25.38
N PRO A 215 40.15 17.77 -25.47
CA PRO A 215 41.15 18.07 -26.49
C PRO A 215 42.31 17.10 -26.31
N THR A 216 42.68 16.46 -27.42
CA THR A 216 43.80 15.51 -27.47
C THR A 216 45.06 16.21 -26.98
N GLU A 217 45.98 15.45 -26.38
CA GLU A 217 47.21 15.99 -25.81
C GLU A 217 48.02 16.80 -26.85
N ALA A 218 47.92 16.43 -28.14
CA ALA A 218 48.44 17.17 -29.27
C ALA A 218 47.79 18.56 -29.47
N GLU A 219 46.46 18.68 -29.33
CA GLU A 219 45.74 19.96 -29.44
C GLU A 219 46.04 20.90 -28.26
N ARG A 220 46.27 20.34 -27.05
CA ARG A 220 46.71 21.11 -25.89
C ARG A 220 48.13 21.68 -26.07
N VAL A 221 49.04 20.90 -26.67
CA VAL A 221 50.40 21.36 -26.96
C VAL A 221 50.43 22.45 -28.03
N ILE A 222 49.57 22.37 -29.06
CA ILE A 222 49.45 23.42 -30.08
C ILE A 222 48.85 24.71 -29.48
N SER A 223 47.85 24.59 -28.60
CA SER A 223 47.26 25.74 -27.90
C SER A 223 48.25 26.43 -26.94
N ALA A 224 49.09 25.66 -26.24
CA ALA A 224 50.14 26.20 -25.37
C ALA A 224 51.24 26.93 -26.15
N ARG A 225 51.61 26.43 -27.33
CA ARG A 225 52.64 27.03 -28.19
C ARG A 225 52.20 28.36 -28.82
N ASN A 226 50.91 28.55 -29.07
CA ASN A 226 50.35 29.80 -29.64
C ASN A 226 50.12 30.91 -28.60
N ARG A 227 50.30 30.64 -27.30
CA ARG A 227 50.20 31.63 -26.21
C ARG A 227 51.54 32.23 -25.78
N ALA A 228 52.65 31.78 -26.38
CA ALA A 228 54.01 32.16 -26.01
C ALA A 228 54.70 33.11 -27.02
N ILE A 229 53.94 33.75 -27.91
CA ILE A 229 54.40 34.81 -28.84
C ILE A 229 53.55 36.05 -28.56
#